data_AF-A0A947C0Z2-F1
#
_entry.id   AF-A0A947C0Z2-F1
#
_cell.length_a   1.000
_cell.length_b   1.000
_cell.length_c   1.000
_cell.angle_alpha   90.00
_cell.angle_beta   90.00
_cell.angle_gamma   90.00
#
_symmetry.space_group_name_H-M   'P 1'
#
loop_
_entity.id
_entity.type
_entity.pdbx_description
1 polymer ?
#
loop_
_entity_poly.entity_id
_entity_poly.type
_entity_poly.pdbx_seq_one_letter_code
_entity_poly.pdbx_strand_id
1 'polypeptide(L)'
;MSEISQRLDLKQSQNLVMTPQLQQAIKLLQLNNLEIADLVEEEIEKNPLLEKAEKPPTDDIEESIDNRNDDKPSREEDFDAGSAMADMGSGGSTNFNNLDNAFENSISKENTLREHLVEQLQVKFNDPRDQMIAFLLIDQLDETGYLRTSTDELAEKLGCSSDRIERLLTDMKQFDPTGIFAKDLQECLYLQLEEQSKLDKPTKILLENLSLLADHDHEKLAELCGVNTTYLKDMIDDIKSLNPKPAGDFDHVVVQTAIPDAVMKRLPKNVGGGWRVELNNDTLPKVLVNQEYYKEVAKSATQKKDKEYLSNQLSSANWLVRSLDQRAQTILKVASEIVEQQDAFFNFGIEFLKPLTLKDIAEEIDMHESTVS
;
A
#
# COMPACT_ATOMS: atom_id res chain seq x y z
N MET A 1 61.38 18.67 -54.57
CA MET A 1 61.13 19.13 -53.20
C MET A 1 59.63 19.29 -53.05
N SER A 2 58.96 18.29 -52.47
CA SER A 2 57.51 18.28 -52.27
C SER A 2 57.12 19.25 -51.16
N GLU A 3 56.29 20.24 -51.50
CA GLU A 3 55.61 21.11 -50.54
C GLU A 3 54.52 20.32 -49.81
N ILE A 4 54.70 20.15 -48.50
CA ILE A 4 53.70 19.59 -47.59
C ILE A 4 52.70 20.70 -47.26
N SER A 5 51.50 20.59 -47.83
CA SER A 5 50.36 21.42 -47.48
C SER A 5 49.69 20.83 -46.23
N GLN A 6 49.90 21.43 -45.06
CA GLN A 6 49.17 21.05 -43.84
C GLN A 6 47.74 21.58 -43.91
N ARG A 7 46.80 20.69 -44.20
CA ARG A 7 45.36 20.94 -44.08
C ARG A 7 44.96 20.76 -42.62
N LEU A 8 44.61 21.85 -41.94
CA LEU A 8 44.00 21.81 -40.61
C LEU A 8 42.51 21.47 -40.77
N ASP A 9 42.15 20.20 -40.56
CA ASP A 9 40.75 19.79 -40.41
C ASP A 9 40.30 20.09 -38.98
N LEU A 10 39.59 21.21 -38.83
CA LEU A 10 39.00 21.66 -37.57
C LEU A 10 37.71 20.84 -37.33
N LYS A 11 37.83 19.67 -36.70
CA LYS A 11 36.66 18.92 -36.18
C LYS A 11 36.04 19.72 -35.03
N GLN A 12 34.95 20.43 -35.32
CA GLN A 12 34.11 21.07 -34.32
C GLN A 12 33.31 20.00 -33.56
N SER A 13 33.88 19.45 -32.49
CA SER A 13 33.11 18.65 -31.52
C SER A 13 32.27 19.62 -30.68
N GLN A 14 30.96 19.70 -30.90
CA GLN A 14 30.05 20.34 -29.96
C GLN A 14 30.03 19.51 -28.67
N ASN A 15 30.87 19.86 -27.69
CA ASN A 15 30.65 19.40 -26.32
C ASN A 15 29.42 20.15 -25.81
N LEU A 16 28.33 19.41 -25.63
CA LEU A 16 27.11 19.91 -24.99
C LEU A 16 27.49 20.35 -23.57
N VAL A 17 27.65 21.66 -23.37
CA VAL A 17 27.91 22.22 -22.04
C VAL A 17 26.65 21.95 -21.22
N MET A 18 26.77 21.03 -20.27
CA MET A 18 25.71 20.59 -19.38
C MET A 18 25.23 21.79 -18.56
N THR A 19 24.07 22.35 -18.90
CA THR A 19 23.48 23.43 -18.11
C THR A 19 22.89 22.84 -16.82
N PRO A 20 22.91 23.57 -15.69
CA PRO A 20 22.35 23.08 -14.43
C PRO A 20 20.87 22.67 -14.56
N GLN A 21 20.13 23.33 -15.46
CA GLN A 21 18.76 22.97 -15.82
C GLN A 21 18.66 21.59 -16.49
N LEU A 22 19.63 21.22 -17.33
CA LEU A 22 19.65 19.91 -17.98
C LEU A 22 20.01 18.79 -16.98
N GLN A 23 20.88 19.06 -16.00
CA GLN A 23 21.18 18.15 -14.90
C GLN A 23 19.96 17.89 -14.01
N GLN A 24 19.23 18.95 -13.67
CA GLN A 24 18.01 18.85 -12.88
C GLN A 24 16.91 18.10 -13.65
N ALA A 25 16.77 18.30 -14.97
CA ALA A 25 15.81 17.57 -15.78
C ALA A 25 16.12 16.06 -15.85
N ILE A 26 17.40 15.68 -16.00
CA ILE A 26 17.80 14.26 -15.96
C ILE A 26 17.54 13.68 -14.57
N LYS A 27 17.81 14.43 -13.51
CA LYS A 27 17.50 13.99 -12.14
C LYS A 27 16.00 13.73 -11.99
N LEU A 28 15.13 14.60 -12.51
CA LEU A 28 13.69 14.39 -12.49
C LEU A 28 13.26 13.13 -13.27
N LEU A 29 13.97 12.71 -14.32
CA LEU A 29 13.65 11.49 -15.04
C LEU A 29 13.94 10.23 -14.21
N GLN A 30 14.95 10.27 -13.35
CA GLN A 30 15.42 9.13 -12.54
C GLN A 30 14.71 9.00 -11.18
N LEU A 31 13.98 10.02 -10.73
CA LEU A 31 13.26 9.99 -9.45
C LEU A 31 11.99 9.13 -9.56
N ASN A 32 11.65 8.46 -8.46
CA ASN A 32 10.39 7.74 -8.33
C ASN A 32 9.23 8.74 -8.25
N ASN A 33 8.04 8.32 -8.63
CA ASN A 33 6.87 9.19 -8.65
C ASN A 33 6.52 9.80 -7.27
N LEU A 34 6.76 9.06 -6.18
CA LEU A 34 6.65 9.58 -4.81
C LEU A 34 7.64 10.71 -4.54
N GLU A 35 8.91 10.52 -4.91
CA GLU A 35 9.96 11.52 -4.73
C GLU A 35 9.70 12.78 -5.57
N ILE A 36 9.08 12.64 -6.74
CA ILE A 36 8.66 13.80 -7.55
C ILE A 36 7.49 14.52 -6.91
N ALA A 37 6.52 13.80 -6.33
CA ALA A 37 5.42 14.42 -5.62
C ALA A 37 5.93 15.29 -4.46
N ASP A 38 6.87 14.76 -3.67
CA ASP A 38 7.52 15.48 -2.56
C ASP A 38 8.29 16.71 -3.06
N LEU A 39 9.07 16.57 -4.15
CA LEU A 39 9.83 17.69 -4.72
C LEU A 39 8.92 18.76 -5.31
N VAL A 40 7.80 18.36 -5.93
CA VAL A 40 6.79 19.29 -6.43
C VAL A 40 6.16 20.06 -5.25
N GLU A 41 5.89 19.40 -4.14
CA GLU A 41 5.36 20.05 -2.93
C GLU A 41 6.36 21.06 -2.35
N GLU A 42 7.65 20.69 -2.26
CA GLU A 42 8.72 21.61 -1.84
C GLU A 42 8.85 22.81 -2.78
N GLU A 43 8.70 22.63 -4.09
CA GLU A 43 8.75 23.72 -5.06
C GLU A 43 7.49 24.60 -5.04
N ILE A 44 6.31 24.06 -4.70
CA ILE A 44 5.09 24.85 -4.48
C ILE A 44 5.26 25.74 -3.23
N GLU A 45 5.86 25.24 -2.15
CA GLU A 45 6.13 26.06 -0.96
C GLU A 45 7.08 27.23 -1.25
N LYS A 46 8.07 27.02 -2.12
CA LYS A 46 9.02 28.06 -2.53
C LYS A 46 8.44 29.01 -3.57
N ASN A 47 7.46 28.57 -4.36
CA ASN A 47 6.95 29.29 -5.52
C ASN A 47 5.49 29.70 -5.39
N PRO A 48 5.20 30.98 -5.12
CA PRO A 48 3.83 31.45 -4.98
C PRO A 48 3.06 31.49 -6.32
N LEU A 49 3.71 31.21 -7.46
CA LEU A 49 3.06 31.10 -8.77
C LEU A 49 2.67 29.65 -9.11
N LEU A 50 3.03 28.66 -8.30
CA LEU A 50 2.69 27.26 -8.53
C LEU A 50 1.48 26.85 -7.70
N GLU A 51 0.59 26.09 -8.33
CA GLU A 51 -0.59 25.53 -7.70
C GLU A 51 -0.72 24.06 -8.08
N LYS A 52 -1.11 23.22 -7.11
CA LYS A 52 -1.42 21.81 -7.40
C LYS A 52 -2.71 21.79 -8.20
N ALA A 53 -2.70 21.12 -9.36
CA ALA A 53 -3.94 20.94 -10.09
C ALA A 53 -4.83 19.98 -9.29
N GLU A 54 -5.85 20.49 -8.61
CA GLU A 54 -6.92 19.62 -8.13
C GLU A 54 -7.57 18.95 -9.33
N LYS A 55 -7.93 17.66 -9.20
CA LYS A 55 -8.74 16.99 -10.23
C LYS A 55 -9.98 17.87 -10.43
N PRO A 56 -10.29 18.30 -11.67
CA PRO A 56 -11.59 18.91 -11.90
C PRO A 56 -12.64 17.91 -11.39
N PRO A 57 -13.69 18.36 -10.69
CA PRO A 57 -14.86 17.52 -10.51
C PRO A 57 -15.24 17.06 -11.92
N THR A 58 -15.38 15.75 -12.10
CA THR A 58 -15.83 15.18 -13.36
C THR A 58 -17.24 15.73 -13.61
N ASP A 59 -17.34 16.83 -14.36
CA ASP A 59 -18.60 17.26 -14.94
C ASP A 59 -18.97 16.21 -15.98
N ASP A 60 -19.98 15.42 -15.63
CA ASP A 60 -20.64 14.46 -16.51
C ASP A 60 -21.10 15.19 -17.77
N ILE A 61 -20.41 14.94 -18.88
CA ILE A 61 -20.90 15.27 -20.21
C ILE A 61 -21.98 14.23 -20.52
N GLU A 62 -23.22 14.51 -20.15
CA GLU A 62 -24.38 13.86 -20.75
C GLU A 62 -25.23 14.86 -21.53
N GLU A 63 -25.42 14.49 -22.80
CA GLU A 63 -26.22 15.12 -23.82
C GLU A 63 -27.65 15.41 -23.33
N SER A 64 -28.10 16.66 -23.46
CA SER A 64 -29.52 17.01 -23.36
C SER A 64 -30.02 17.56 -24.70
N ILE A 65 -30.57 16.64 -25.49
CA ILE A 65 -31.49 16.93 -26.59
C ILE A 65 -32.82 17.42 -25.97
N ASP A 66 -33.15 18.65 -26.32
CA ASP A 66 -34.49 19.20 -26.59
C ASP A 66 -35.69 18.61 -25.80
N ASN A 67 -36.28 19.38 -24.89
CA ASN A 67 -37.72 19.62 -24.95
C ASN A 67 -38.18 20.84 -24.14
N ARG A 68 -38.94 21.67 -24.84
CA ARG A 68 -39.69 22.84 -24.38
C ARG A 68 -40.94 22.43 -23.60
N ASN A 69 -41.25 23.16 -22.53
CA ASN A 69 -42.50 23.95 -22.36
C ASN A 69 -42.85 24.16 -20.87
N ASP A 70 -42.88 25.44 -20.51
CA ASP A 70 -43.95 26.21 -19.85
C ASP A 70 -44.74 25.72 -18.60
N ASP A 71 -45.00 26.76 -17.79
CA ASP A 71 -46.13 26.99 -16.88
C ASP A 71 -46.07 26.51 -15.42
N LYS A 72 -45.73 27.47 -14.55
CA LYS A 72 -46.40 27.71 -13.26
C LYS A 72 -47.72 28.47 -13.55
N PRO A 73 -48.82 28.33 -12.76
CA PRO A 73 -48.77 28.74 -11.34
C PRO A 73 -49.79 28.15 -10.34
N SER A 74 -49.45 28.34 -9.05
CA SER A 74 -50.28 28.66 -7.87
C SER A 74 -51.59 27.92 -7.55
N ARG A 75 -51.70 27.32 -6.35
CA ARG A 75 -52.70 27.72 -5.32
C ARG A 75 -52.52 27.06 -3.93
N GLU A 76 -52.51 27.92 -2.91
CA GLU A 76 -53.10 27.85 -1.55
C GLU A 76 -53.15 26.52 -0.76
N GLU A 77 -52.28 26.51 0.25
CA GLU A 77 -52.36 25.95 1.61
C GLU A 77 -53.64 25.19 2.02
N ASP A 78 -53.47 23.87 2.25
CA ASP A 78 -54.31 23.08 3.14
C ASP A 78 -53.44 22.57 4.31
N PHE A 79 -53.96 22.74 5.51
CA PHE A 79 -53.27 22.57 6.79
C PHE A 79 -53.07 21.08 7.11
N ASP A 80 -51.87 20.54 6.89
CA ASP A 80 -51.52 19.16 7.26
C ASP A 80 -50.76 19.10 8.59
N ALA A 81 -51.34 18.39 9.55
CA ALA A 81 -50.84 18.16 10.91
C ALA A 81 -49.68 17.13 10.96
N GLY A 82 -48.81 17.14 9.94
CA GLY A 82 -47.56 16.37 9.87
C GLY A 82 -46.29 17.18 10.15
N SER A 83 -46.41 18.52 10.25
CA SER A 83 -45.25 19.43 10.33
C SER A 83 -44.53 19.48 11.71
N ALA A 84 -44.99 18.72 12.71
CA ALA A 84 -44.31 18.64 14.02
C ALA A 84 -43.22 17.55 14.09
N MET A 85 -43.03 16.75 13.03
CA MET A 85 -41.96 15.75 12.94
C MET A 85 -40.94 16.05 11.84
N ALA A 86 -41.12 17.17 11.11
CA ALA A 86 -40.24 17.61 10.03
C ALA A 86 -39.12 18.57 10.48
N ASP A 87 -39.05 18.92 11.77
CA ASP A 87 -38.04 19.86 12.31
C ASP A 87 -36.80 19.17 12.91
N MET A 88 -36.61 17.88 12.63
CA MET A 88 -35.41 17.13 12.99
C MET A 88 -34.54 16.74 11.78
N GLY A 89 -34.71 17.48 10.66
CA GLY A 89 -34.00 17.25 9.39
C GLY A 89 -33.35 18.48 8.77
N SER A 90 -33.37 19.64 9.43
CA SER A 90 -32.75 20.87 8.92
C SER A 90 -31.33 21.04 9.46
N GLY A 91 -30.37 20.36 8.85
CA GLY A 91 -28.96 20.53 9.19
C GLY A 91 -28.04 19.45 8.65
N GLY A 92 -28.13 19.13 7.37
CA GLY A 92 -27.20 18.19 6.75
C GLY A 92 -27.53 18.00 5.29
N SER A 93 -26.81 18.71 4.42
CA SER A 93 -26.68 18.36 3.01
C SER A 93 -26.03 16.98 2.93
N THR A 94 -26.84 15.93 3.09
CA THR A 94 -26.43 14.55 2.88
C THR A 94 -26.59 14.30 1.39
N ASN A 95 -25.50 14.57 0.65
CA ASN A 95 -25.28 13.99 -0.66
C ASN A 95 -25.51 12.48 -0.54
N PHE A 96 -26.65 11.98 -1.02
CA PHE A 96 -26.93 10.54 -1.09
C PHE A 96 -25.95 9.79 -2.02
N ASN A 97 -25.19 10.51 -2.86
CA ASN A 97 -24.06 9.97 -3.62
C ASN A 97 -22.79 9.71 -2.78
N ASN A 98 -22.74 10.17 -1.52
CA ASN A 98 -21.61 9.89 -0.64
C ASN A 98 -21.84 8.66 0.26
N LEU A 99 -23.02 8.02 0.17
CA LEU A 99 -23.29 6.78 0.88
C LEU A 99 -22.60 5.59 0.20
N ASP A 100 -22.48 5.61 -1.13
CA ASP A 100 -21.68 4.63 -1.88
C ASP A 100 -20.20 4.71 -1.46
N ASN A 101 -19.63 5.91 -1.37
CA ASN A 101 -18.26 6.10 -0.87
C ASN A 101 -18.11 5.81 0.64
N ALA A 102 -19.17 5.92 1.45
CA ALA A 102 -19.12 5.58 2.88
C ALA A 102 -19.17 4.08 3.11
N PHE A 103 -19.92 3.34 2.28
CA PHE A 103 -19.91 1.88 2.29
C PHE A 103 -18.62 1.32 1.67
N GLU A 104 -18.08 1.93 0.62
CA GLU A 104 -16.79 1.53 0.05
C GLU A 104 -15.58 1.92 0.92
N ASN A 105 -15.65 3.00 1.71
CA ASN A 105 -14.62 3.31 2.72
C ASN A 105 -14.79 2.51 4.02
N SER A 106 -15.88 1.78 4.17
CA SER A 106 -16.01 0.71 5.16
C SER A 106 -15.49 -0.59 4.57
N ILE A 107 -14.27 -0.56 4.01
CA ILE A 107 -13.47 -1.77 3.89
C ILE A 107 -13.35 -2.31 5.31
N SER A 108 -14.00 -3.43 5.56
CA SER A 108 -13.89 -4.21 6.79
C SER A 108 -12.40 -4.45 7.03
N LYS A 109 -11.80 -3.67 7.94
CA LYS A 109 -10.50 -4.01 8.50
C LYS A 109 -10.67 -5.38 9.13
N GLU A 110 -9.97 -6.37 8.63
CA GLU A 110 -9.95 -7.68 9.26
C GLU A 110 -9.38 -7.49 10.67
N ASN A 111 -10.11 -7.95 11.69
CA ASN A 111 -9.76 -7.72 13.09
C ASN A 111 -8.36 -8.27 13.36
N THR A 112 -7.47 -7.42 13.86
CA THR A 112 -6.13 -7.88 14.23
C THR A 112 -6.21 -8.80 15.46
N LEU A 113 -5.24 -9.69 15.63
CA LEU A 113 -5.15 -10.57 16.81
C LEU A 113 -5.27 -9.77 18.12
N ARG A 114 -4.60 -8.60 18.15
CA ARG A 114 -4.59 -7.71 19.31
C ARG A 114 -5.98 -7.18 19.62
N GLU A 115 -6.71 -6.71 18.61
CA GLU A 115 -8.09 -6.24 18.77
C GLU A 115 -9.00 -7.39 19.27
N HIS A 116 -8.89 -8.57 18.67
CA HIS A 116 -9.66 -9.75 19.08
C HIS A 116 -9.42 -10.15 20.55
N LEU A 117 -8.14 -10.18 20.99
CA LEU A 117 -7.79 -10.50 22.37
C LEU A 117 -8.22 -9.42 23.36
N VAL A 118 -8.17 -8.14 22.96
CA VAL A 118 -8.63 -7.02 23.79
C VAL A 118 -10.14 -7.08 24.00
N GLU A 119 -10.92 -7.42 22.97
CA GLU A 119 -12.37 -7.63 23.10
C GLU A 119 -12.67 -8.76 24.10
N GLN A 120 -11.97 -9.89 24.02
CA GLN A 120 -12.14 -11.01 24.96
C GLN A 120 -11.73 -10.65 26.39
N LEU A 121 -10.66 -9.88 26.54
CA LEU A 121 -10.17 -9.39 27.83
C LEU A 121 -11.23 -8.53 28.54
N GLN A 122 -11.90 -7.64 27.80
CA GLN A 122 -12.96 -6.79 28.35
C GLN A 122 -14.18 -7.59 28.82
N VAL A 123 -14.47 -8.73 28.20
CA VAL A 123 -15.58 -9.61 28.59
C VAL A 123 -15.23 -10.48 29.81
N LYS A 124 -13.98 -10.93 29.92
CA LYS A 124 -13.53 -11.87 30.97
C LYS A 124 -13.12 -11.19 32.27
N PHE A 125 -12.46 -10.03 32.21
CA PHE A 125 -11.90 -9.36 33.39
C PHE A 125 -12.68 -8.08 33.72
N ASN A 126 -13.12 -7.95 34.97
CA ASN A 126 -13.82 -6.75 35.48
C ASN A 126 -12.93 -5.80 36.30
N ASP A 127 -11.77 -6.26 36.82
CA ASP A 127 -10.86 -5.39 37.58
C ASP A 127 -9.95 -4.60 36.62
N PRO A 128 -9.94 -3.26 36.66
CA PRO A 128 -9.08 -2.44 35.80
C PRO A 128 -7.58 -2.73 35.95
N ARG A 129 -7.13 -3.20 37.12
CA ARG A 129 -5.71 -3.57 37.30
C ARG A 129 -5.35 -4.85 36.55
N ASP A 130 -6.25 -5.83 36.56
CA ASP A 130 -6.08 -7.09 35.83
C ASP A 130 -6.12 -6.86 34.33
N GLN A 131 -7.04 -6.00 33.87
CA GLN A 131 -7.11 -5.59 32.47
C GLN A 131 -5.80 -4.95 32.00
N MET A 132 -5.20 -4.07 32.81
CA MET A 132 -3.97 -3.39 32.44
C MET A 132 -2.77 -4.35 32.37
N ILE A 133 -2.69 -5.32 33.29
CA ILE A 133 -1.66 -6.38 33.25
C ILE A 133 -1.87 -7.26 32.01
N ALA A 134 -3.10 -7.69 31.76
CA ALA A 134 -3.45 -8.54 30.63
C ALA A 134 -3.20 -7.85 29.27
N PHE A 135 -3.43 -6.53 29.19
CA PHE A 135 -3.09 -5.75 27.99
C PHE A 135 -1.58 -5.77 27.71
N LEU A 136 -0.76 -5.57 28.75
CA LEU A 136 0.69 -5.68 28.59
C LEU A 136 1.13 -7.10 28.21
N LEU A 137 0.45 -8.13 28.71
CA LEU A 137 0.72 -9.52 28.31
C LEU A 137 0.41 -9.76 26.82
N ILE A 138 -0.69 -9.20 26.30
CA ILE A 138 -1.01 -9.22 24.86
C ILE A 138 0.10 -8.52 24.05
N ASP A 139 0.65 -7.42 24.57
CA ASP A 139 1.75 -6.71 23.92
C ASP A 139 3.05 -7.52 23.81
N GLN A 140 3.31 -8.42 24.77
CA GLN A 140 4.49 -9.28 24.80
C GLN A 140 4.36 -10.57 23.97
N LEU A 141 3.24 -10.77 23.26
CA LEU A 141 3.09 -11.90 22.35
C LEU A 141 3.95 -11.72 21.09
N ASP A 142 4.62 -12.80 20.71
CA ASP A 142 5.31 -12.89 19.41
C ASP A 142 4.32 -13.02 18.24
N GLU A 143 4.83 -12.85 17.02
CA GLU A 143 4.09 -13.10 15.75
C GLU A 143 3.48 -14.51 15.66
N THR A 144 4.02 -15.49 16.39
CA THR A 144 3.46 -16.86 16.45
C THR A 144 2.44 -17.06 17.58
N GLY A 145 2.25 -16.09 18.46
CA GLY A 145 1.34 -16.17 19.61
C GLY A 145 1.94 -16.77 20.88
N TYR A 146 3.27 -16.89 20.96
CA TYR A 146 3.97 -17.40 22.15
C TYR A 146 4.42 -16.30 23.09
N LEU A 147 4.48 -16.62 24.38
CA LEU A 147 5.02 -15.76 25.42
C LEU A 147 6.40 -16.28 25.86
N ARG A 148 7.47 -15.68 25.32
CA ARG A 148 8.85 -16.07 25.66
C ARG A 148 9.35 -15.54 26.99
N THR A 149 8.74 -14.47 27.50
CA THR A 149 9.16 -13.83 28.76
C THR A 149 8.73 -14.66 29.96
N SER A 150 9.61 -14.78 30.96
CA SER A 150 9.29 -15.47 32.20
C SER A 150 8.28 -14.68 33.04
N THR A 151 7.46 -15.40 33.80
CA THR A 151 6.47 -14.81 34.71
C THR A 151 7.12 -13.96 35.81
N ASP A 152 8.34 -14.31 36.23
CA ASP A 152 9.11 -13.59 37.24
C ASP A 152 9.66 -12.25 36.70
N GLU A 153 10.18 -12.23 35.47
CA GLU A 153 10.62 -10.97 34.83
C GLU A 153 9.43 -10.04 34.57
N LEU A 154 8.27 -10.59 34.21
CA LEU A 154 7.04 -9.81 34.05
C LEU A 154 6.58 -9.25 35.41
N ALA A 155 6.66 -10.03 36.49
CA ALA A 155 6.33 -9.59 37.84
C ALA A 155 7.20 -8.41 38.31
N GLU A 156 8.52 -8.47 38.05
CA GLU A 156 9.45 -7.38 38.39
C GLU A 156 9.16 -6.11 37.57
N LYS A 157 8.92 -6.24 36.25
CA LYS A 157 8.60 -5.11 35.37
C LYS A 157 7.28 -4.42 35.73
N LEU A 158 6.26 -5.20 36.08
CA LEU A 158 4.92 -4.73 36.42
C LEU A 158 4.78 -4.31 37.89
N GLY A 159 5.76 -4.62 38.75
CA GLY A 159 5.67 -4.40 40.19
C GLY A 159 4.52 -5.16 40.85
N CYS A 160 4.18 -6.34 40.32
CA CYS A 160 3.03 -7.14 40.73
C CYS A 160 3.47 -8.47 41.37
N SER A 161 2.59 -9.09 42.16
CA SER A 161 2.81 -10.44 42.70
C SER A 161 2.77 -11.48 41.57
N SER A 162 3.76 -12.36 41.50
CA SER A 162 3.82 -13.47 40.52
C SER A 162 2.55 -14.32 40.50
N ASP A 163 1.96 -14.61 41.68
CA ASP A 163 0.71 -15.36 41.83
C ASP A 163 -0.47 -14.74 41.06
N ARG A 164 -0.52 -13.39 40.98
CA ARG A 164 -1.58 -12.69 40.23
C ARG A 164 -1.40 -12.86 38.73
N ILE A 165 -0.17 -12.78 38.24
CA ILE A 165 0.15 -12.98 36.81
C ILE A 165 -0.16 -14.43 36.40
N GLU A 166 0.18 -15.41 37.23
CA GLU A 166 -0.12 -16.82 36.95
C GLU A 166 -1.62 -17.11 36.85
N ARG A 167 -2.44 -16.51 37.72
CA ARG A 167 -3.91 -16.60 37.63
C ARG A 167 -4.42 -16.01 36.33
N LEU A 168 -4.02 -14.78 36.01
CA LEU A 168 -4.42 -14.11 34.78
C LEU A 168 -4.00 -14.90 33.55
N LEU A 169 -2.77 -15.43 33.54
CA LEU A 169 -2.23 -16.21 32.44
C LEU A 169 -2.99 -17.54 32.28
N THR A 170 -3.48 -18.14 33.37
CA THR A 170 -4.34 -19.33 33.31
C THR A 170 -5.68 -19.02 32.63
N ASP A 171 -6.28 -17.88 32.97
CA ASP A 171 -7.54 -17.43 32.36
C ASP A 171 -7.34 -17.01 30.88
N MET A 172 -6.22 -16.33 30.57
CA MET A 172 -5.86 -15.89 29.22
C MET A 172 -5.51 -17.05 28.28
N LYS A 173 -5.02 -18.18 28.81
CA LYS A 173 -4.78 -19.40 28.00
C LYS A 173 -6.06 -20.05 27.46
N GLN A 174 -7.22 -19.68 28.00
CA GLN A 174 -8.53 -20.13 27.51
C GLN A 174 -9.12 -19.19 26.43
N PHE A 175 -8.37 -18.19 26.00
CA PHE A 175 -8.79 -17.27 24.95
C PHE A 175 -8.71 -17.94 23.57
N ASP A 176 -9.50 -17.43 22.63
CA ASP A 176 -9.57 -17.90 21.25
C ASP A 176 -8.68 -17.01 20.35
N PRO A 177 -7.75 -17.58 19.57
CA PRO A 177 -7.46 -19.01 19.36
C PRO A 177 -6.71 -19.71 20.51
N THR A 178 -7.06 -20.97 20.74
CA THR A 178 -6.45 -21.78 21.80
C THR A 178 -4.99 -22.11 21.50
N GLY A 179 -4.17 -22.06 22.55
CA GLY A 179 -2.72 -22.20 22.45
C GLY A 179 -1.96 -20.88 22.32
N ILE A 180 -2.64 -19.72 22.33
CA ILE A 180 -2.00 -18.42 22.59
C ILE A 180 -1.52 -18.37 24.05
N PHE A 181 -0.44 -17.63 24.33
CA PHE A 181 0.20 -17.51 25.63
C PHE A 181 0.90 -18.80 26.11
N ALA A 182 1.08 -19.77 25.21
CA ALA A 182 1.98 -20.89 25.46
C ALA A 182 3.44 -20.41 25.46
N LYS A 183 4.25 -21.00 26.34
CA LYS A 183 5.71 -20.76 26.39
C LYS A 183 6.43 -21.50 25.26
N ASP A 184 5.98 -22.72 24.99
CA ASP A 184 6.56 -23.65 24.03
C ASP A 184 5.49 -24.34 23.18
N LEU A 185 5.90 -24.91 22.05
CA LEU A 185 5.04 -25.70 21.16
C LEU A 185 4.32 -26.84 21.91
N GLN A 186 5.00 -27.48 22.87
CA GLN A 186 4.42 -28.56 23.68
C GLN A 186 3.20 -28.08 24.48
N GLU A 187 3.31 -26.92 25.11
CA GLU A 187 2.22 -26.32 25.89
C GLU A 187 1.08 -25.85 24.97
N CYS A 188 1.42 -25.30 23.80
CA CYS A 188 0.44 -24.90 22.80
C CYS A 188 -0.44 -26.08 22.36
N LEU A 189 0.18 -27.20 21.96
CA LEU A 189 -0.53 -28.41 21.53
C LEU A 189 -1.28 -29.08 22.68
N TYR A 190 -0.74 -29.00 23.91
CA TYR A 190 -1.44 -29.49 25.10
C TYR A 190 -2.78 -28.76 25.32
N LEU A 191 -2.77 -27.43 25.26
CA LEU A 191 -3.96 -26.60 25.45
C LEU A 191 -5.02 -26.88 24.36
N GLN A 192 -4.58 -27.03 23.10
CA GLN A 192 -5.48 -27.35 21.99
C GLN A 192 -6.10 -28.76 22.12
N LEU A 193 -5.33 -29.77 22.57
CA LEU A 193 -5.84 -31.12 22.80
C LEU A 193 -6.75 -31.23 24.02
N GLU A 194 -6.49 -30.41 25.04
CA GLU A 194 -7.35 -30.29 26.22
C GLU A 194 -8.73 -29.75 25.84
N GLU A 195 -8.79 -28.72 24.99
CA GLU A 195 -10.06 -28.19 24.48
C GLU A 195 -10.82 -29.24 23.65
N GLN A 196 -10.14 -29.96 22.75
CA GLN A 196 -10.75 -31.03 21.96
C GLN A 196 -11.14 -32.27 22.78
N SER A 197 -10.86 -32.30 24.09
CA SER A 197 -11.09 -33.44 24.98
C SER A 197 -10.44 -34.74 24.50
N LYS A 198 -9.38 -34.64 23.68
CA LYS A 198 -8.58 -35.77 23.15
C LYS A 198 -7.31 -36.03 23.95
N LEU A 199 -7.25 -35.47 25.15
CA LEU A 199 -6.07 -35.54 26.01
C LEU A 199 -6.00 -36.88 26.75
N ASP A 200 -5.48 -37.90 26.08
CA ASP A 200 -5.18 -39.20 26.68
C ASP A 200 -3.78 -39.25 27.32
N LYS A 201 -3.55 -40.23 28.20
CA LYS A 201 -2.23 -40.46 28.82
C LYS A 201 -1.10 -40.71 27.80
N PRO A 202 -1.31 -41.50 26.72
CA PRO A 202 -0.30 -41.71 25.69
C PRO A 202 0.02 -40.42 24.93
N THR A 203 -0.97 -39.56 24.67
CA THR A 203 -0.78 -38.27 23.99
C THR A 203 0.08 -37.32 24.80
N LYS A 204 -0.04 -37.32 26.14
CA LYS A 204 0.86 -36.54 27.02
C LYS A 204 2.32 -36.99 26.88
N ILE A 205 2.56 -38.30 26.91
CA ILE A 205 3.91 -38.88 26.77
C ILE A 205 4.49 -38.56 25.38
N LEU A 206 3.64 -38.54 24.35
CA LEU A 206 4.05 -38.19 23.00
C LEU A 206 4.42 -36.70 22.87
N LEU A 207 3.68 -35.79 23.51
CA LEU A 207 4.00 -34.36 23.54
C LEU A 207 5.34 -34.08 24.26
N GLU A 208 5.62 -34.79 25.36
CA GLU A 208 6.91 -34.69 26.07
C GLU A 208 8.09 -35.13 25.19
N ASN A 209 7.84 -36.00 24.20
CA ASN A 209 8.85 -36.58 23.29
C ASN A 209 8.68 -36.13 21.82
N LEU A 210 8.30 -34.86 21.64
CA LEU A 210 8.08 -34.27 20.30
C LEU A 210 9.32 -34.30 19.39
N SER A 211 10.54 -34.35 19.96
CA SER A 211 11.79 -34.52 19.21
C SER A 211 11.86 -35.87 18.48
N LEU A 212 11.41 -36.95 19.12
CA LEU A 212 11.38 -38.29 18.51
C LEU A 212 10.36 -38.38 17.38
N LEU A 213 9.31 -37.55 17.42
CA LEU A 213 8.35 -37.42 16.32
C LEU A 213 9.00 -36.76 15.10
N ALA A 214 9.82 -35.72 15.30
CA ALA A 214 10.55 -35.06 14.22
C ALA A 214 11.54 -36.01 13.53
N ASP A 215 12.19 -36.89 14.29
CA ASP A 215 13.14 -37.89 13.80
C ASP A 215 12.47 -39.11 13.12
N HIS A 216 11.12 -39.17 13.07
CA HIS A 216 10.33 -40.27 12.49
C HIS A 216 10.54 -41.65 13.17
N ASP A 217 10.95 -41.66 14.44
CA ASP A 217 11.23 -42.87 15.22
C ASP A 217 9.92 -43.48 15.80
N HIS A 218 9.06 -44.00 14.94
CA HIS A 218 7.74 -44.54 15.32
C HIS A 218 7.79 -45.77 16.24
N GLU A 219 8.84 -46.59 16.16
CA GLU A 219 8.98 -47.80 16.99
C GLU A 219 9.25 -47.46 18.46
N LYS A 220 10.20 -46.55 18.72
CA LYS A 220 10.52 -46.10 20.09
C LYS A 220 9.35 -45.32 20.70
N LEU A 221 8.64 -44.52 19.90
CA LEU A 221 7.44 -43.82 20.35
C LEU A 221 6.31 -44.78 20.72
N ALA A 222 6.11 -45.86 19.98
CA ALA A 222 5.11 -46.88 20.31
C ALA A 222 5.42 -47.59 21.64
N GLU A 223 6.70 -47.92 21.89
CA GLU A 223 7.14 -48.52 23.15
C GLU A 223 7.00 -47.57 24.33
N LEU A 224 7.42 -46.30 24.17
CA LEU A 224 7.34 -45.29 25.23
C LEU A 224 5.89 -44.92 25.57
N CYS A 225 5.04 -44.79 24.56
CA CYS A 225 3.62 -44.47 24.75
C CYS A 225 2.78 -45.70 25.15
N GLY A 226 3.33 -46.92 25.02
CA GLY A 226 2.65 -48.17 25.38
C GLY A 226 1.44 -48.49 24.51
N VAL A 227 1.45 -48.08 23.23
CA VAL A 227 0.30 -48.15 22.31
C VAL A 227 0.64 -48.89 21.02
N ASN A 228 -0.40 -49.43 20.38
CA ASN A 228 -0.27 -50.11 19.08
C ASN A 228 0.08 -49.09 17.97
N THR A 229 0.86 -49.52 16.98
CA THR A 229 1.24 -48.73 15.80
C THR A 229 0.05 -48.10 15.06
N THR A 230 -1.14 -48.71 15.11
CA THR A 230 -2.36 -48.14 14.50
C THR A 230 -2.84 -46.92 15.27
N TYR A 231 -2.94 -47.03 16.60
CA TYR A 231 -3.36 -45.93 17.47
C TYR A 231 -2.32 -44.80 17.50
N LEU A 232 -1.02 -45.13 17.41
CA LEU A 232 0.03 -44.13 17.29
C LEU A 232 -0.14 -43.28 16.01
N LYS A 233 -0.53 -43.88 14.88
CA LYS A 233 -0.78 -43.12 13.64
C LYS A 233 -1.95 -42.17 13.81
N ASP A 234 -3.05 -42.64 14.40
CA ASP A 234 -4.24 -41.81 14.66
C ASP A 234 -3.87 -40.60 15.54
N MET A 235 -3.05 -40.81 16.59
CA MET A 235 -2.55 -39.71 17.44
C MET A 235 -1.67 -38.70 16.69
N ILE A 236 -0.85 -39.17 15.74
CA ILE A 236 0.03 -38.30 14.94
C ILE A 236 -0.81 -37.48 13.96
N ASP A 237 -1.83 -38.08 13.36
CA ASP A 237 -2.73 -37.39 12.46
C ASP A 237 -3.58 -36.36 13.21
N ASP A 238 -4.00 -36.66 14.44
CA ASP A 238 -4.63 -35.68 15.34
C ASP A 238 -3.69 -34.48 15.59
N ILE A 239 -2.42 -34.70 15.91
CA ILE A 239 -1.46 -33.60 16.15
C ILE A 239 -1.18 -32.79 14.88
N LYS A 240 -1.11 -33.43 13.71
CA LYS A 240 -0.93 -32.73 12.43
C LYS A 240 -2.14 -31.89 12.04
N SER A 241 -3.32 -32.22 12.55
CA SER A 241 -4.54 -31.43 12.31
C SER A 241 -4.59 -30.15 13.15
N LEU A 242 -3.74 -30.02 14.17
CA LEU A 242 -3.68 -28.86 15.06
C LEU A 242 -2.90 -27.70 14.42
N ASN A 243 -3.21 -26.47 14.84
CA ASN A 243 -2.52 -25.28 14.36
C ASN A 243 -1.33 -24.94 15.27
N PRO A 244 -0.07 -25.16 14.82
CA PRO A 244 1.11 -24.85 15.64
C PRO A 244 1.36 -23.34 15.78
N LYS A 245 0.73 -22.49 14.97
CA LYS A 245 0.88 -21.02 15.00
C LYS A 245 -0.50 -20.36 15.08
N PRO A 246 -1.11 -20.31 16.28
CA PRO A 246 -2.47 -19.79 16.45
C PRO A 246 -2.62 -18.32 16.03
N ALA A 247 -1.56 -17.51 16.13
CA ALA A 247 -1.56 -16.12 15.68
C ALA A 247 -1.54 -15.95 14.14
N GLY A 248 -1.21 -17.00 13.38
CA GLY A 248 -1.02 -16.90 11.93
C GLY A 248 -2.31 -16.62 11.16
N ASP A 249 -3.47 -17.02 11.69
CA ASP A 249 -4.77 -16.78 11.04
C ASP A 249 -5.18 -15.29 11.06
N PHE A 250 -4.55 -14.51 11.94
CA PHE A 250 -4.78 -13.07 12.11
C PHE A 250 -3.65 -12.20 11.52
N ASP A 251 -2.64 -12.83 10.92
CA ASP A 251 -1.54 -12.13 10.26
C ASP A 251 -1.96 -11.74 8.83
N HIS A 252 -2.64 -10.60 8.75
CA HIS A 252 -3.03 -10.02 7.47
C HIS A 252 -1.85 -9.24 6.90
N VAL A 253 -1.09 -9.90 6.03
CA VAL A 253 -0.10 -9.20 5.20
C VAL A 253 -0.87 -8.26 4.28
N VAL A 254 -0.87 -6.96 4.61
CA VAL A 254 -1.36 -5.93 3.71
C VAL A 254 -0.44 -5.94 2.49
N VAL A 255 -0.88 -6.60 1.42
CA VAL A 255 -0.17 -6.59 0.14
C VAL A 255 -0.20 -5.16 -0.36
N GLN A 256 0.91 -4.46 -0.20
CA GLN A 256 1.06 -3.13 -0.79
C GLN A 256 1.08 -3.31 -2.31
N THR A 257 -0.03 -2.99 -2.96
CA THR A 257 -0.12 -2.99 -4.40
C THR A 257 0.74 -1.86 -4.96
N ALA A 258 1.78 -2.19 -5.72
CA ALA A 258 2.54 -1.19 -6.45
C ALA A 258 1.63 -0.55 -7.51
N ILE A 259 1.50 0.77 -7.49
CA ILE A 259 0.73 1.52 -8.48
C ILE A 259 1.62 1.70 -9.71
N PRO A 260 1.21 1.25 -10.91
CA PRO A 260 2.03 1.37 -12.11
C PRO A 260 2.01 2.79 -12.68
N ASP A 261 3.13 3.21 -13.28
CA ASP A 261 3.26 4.50 -13.96
C ASP A 261 2.71 4.50 -15.38
N ALA A 262 2.73 3.34 -16.05
CA ALA A 262 2.17 3.12 -17.38
C ALA A 262 1.31 1.85 -17.40
N VAL A 263 0.19 1.91 -18.09
CA VAL A 263 -0.77 0.82 -18.25
C VAL A 263 -0.84 0.44 -19.72
N MET A 264 -0.66 -0.84 -19.99
CA MET A 264 -0.80 -1.41 -21.33
C MET A 264 -2.17 -2.08 -21.47
N LYS A 265 -2.94 -1.73 -22.49
CA LYS A 265 -4.24 -2.31 -22.84
C LYS A 265 -4.18 -2.96 -24.21
N ARG A 266 -4.78 -4.13 -24.36
CA ARG A 266 -4.90 -4.79 -25.66
C ARG A 266 -6.00 -4.11 -26.48
N LEU A 267 -5.69 -3.68 -27.70
CA LEU A 267 -6.68 -3.11 -28.60
C LEU A 267 -7.57 -4.21 -29.21
N PRO A 268 -8.88 -3.98 -29.34
CA PRO A 268 -9.76 -4.89 -30.07
C PRO A 268 -9.29 -5.05 -31.53
N LYS A 269 -9.46 -6.26 -32.08
CA LYS A 269 -9.05 -6.59 -33.46
C LYS A 269 -9.67 -5.69 -34.54
N ASN A 270 -10.79 -5.02 -34.22
CA ASN A 270 -11.50 -4.13 -35.13
C ASN A 270 -10.77 -2.78 -35.36
N VAL A 271 -9.83 -2.40 -34.49
CA VAL A 271 -9.11 -1.11 -34.52
C VAL A 271 -7.65 -1.27 -34.95
N GLY A 272 -7.28 -2.44 -35.49
CA GLY A 272 -5.92 -2.71 -36.00
C GLY A 272 -5.14 -3.75 -35.19
N GLY A 273 -5.65 -4.21 -34.04
CA GLY A 273 -4.92 -5.11 -33.15
C GLY A 273 -3.67 -4.46 -32.53
N GLY A 274 -3.04 -5.14 -31.59
CA GLY A 274 -1.83 -4.65 -30.90
C GLY A 274 -2.07 -4.13 -29.48
N TRP A 275 -1.06 -3.48 -28.93
CA TRP A 275 -1.03 -2.95 -27.58
C TRP A 275 -1.10 -1.42 -27.60
N ARG A 276 -1.89 -0.86 -26.69
CA ARG A 276 -1.94 0.58 -26.44
C ARG A 276 -1.38 0.85 -25.06
N VAL A 277 -0.33 1.66 -25.01
CA VAL A 277 0.27 2.13 -23.75
C VAL A 277 -0.33 3.48 -23.41
N GLU A 278 -0.80 3.63 -22.18
CA GLU A 278 -1.32 4.87 -21.60
C GLU A 278 -0.61 5.14 -20.28
N LEU A 279 -0.33 6.41 -19.97
CA LEU A 279 0.21 6.78 -18.67
C LEU A 279 -0.89 6.74 -17.60
N ASN A 280 -0.50 6.43 -16.37
CA ASN A 280 -1.40 6.53 -15.24
C ASN A 280 -1.55 7.99 -14.81
N ASN A 281 -2.73 8.56 -15.05
CA ASN A 281 -3.02 9.96 -14.70
C ASN A 281 -3.16 10.21 -13.19
N ASP A 282 -3.32 9.15 -12.40
CA ASP A 282 -3.44 9.24 -10.94
C ASP A 282 -2.08 9.36 -10.25
N THR A 283 -1.03 8.82 -10.87
CA THR A 283 0.34 8.96 -10.36
C THR A 283 0.99 10.25 -10.82
N LEU A 284 0.68 10.74 -12.03
CA LEU A 284 1.31 11.95 -12.57
C LEU A 284 1.03 13.20 -11.72
N PRO A 285 2.08 13.87 -11.18
CA PRO A 285 1.90 15.11 -10.44
C PRO A 285 1.50 16.23 -11.41
N LYS A 286 0.29 16.76 -11.22
CA LYS A 286 -0.24 17.86 -12.05
C LYS A 286 0.03 19.18 -11.34
N VAL A 287 0.83 20.02 -11.99
CA VAL A 287 1.19 21.36 -11.51
C VAL A 287 0.72 22.38 -12.53
N LEU A 288 0.06 23.43 -12.05
CA LEU A 288 -0.38 24.56 -12.86
C LEU A 288 0.37 25.81 -12.46
N VAL A 289 0.66 26.65 -13.45
CA VAL A 289 1.22 27.98 -13.24
C VAL A 289 0.07 28.97 -13.13
N ASN A 290 -0.07 29.64 -11.99
CA ASN A 290 -1.09 30.66 -11.77
C ASN A 290 -0.71 31.97 -12.49
N GLN A 291 -1.12 32.06 -13.76
CA GLN A 291 -0.86 33.23 -14.60
C GLN A 291 -1.66 34.46 -14.20
N GLU A 292 -2.81 34.29 -13.54
CA GLU A 292 -3.65 35.39 -13.09
C GLU A 292 -3.00 36.12 -11.92
N TYR A 293 -2.54 35.36 -10.92
CA TYR A 293 -1.80 35.88 -9.80
C TYR A 293 -0.50 36.58 -10.25
N TYR A 294 0.23 36.03 -11.23
CA TYR A 294 1.36 36.74 -11.83
C TYR A 294 0.96 38.12 -12.38
N LYS A 295 -0.16 38.22 -13.12
CA LYS A 295 -0.62 39.49 -13.71
C LYS A 295 -1.06 40.50 -12.64
N GLU A 296 -1.63 40.05 -11.53
CA GLU A 296 -1.99 40.91 -10.40
C GLU A 296 -0.75 41.44 -9.68
N VAL A 297 0.17 40.55 -9.31
CA VAL A 297 1.40 40.92 -8.58
C VAL A 297 2.34 41.74 -9.47
N ALA A 298 2.39 41.47 -10.77
CA ALA A 298 3.18 42.26 -11.73
C ALA A 298 2.71 43.72 -11.85
N LYS A 299 1.42 44.01 -11.61
CA LYS A 299 0.89 45.39 -11.57
C LYS A 299 1.33 46.13 -10.31
N SER A 300 1.52 45.43 -9.20
CA SER A 300 1.96 45.99 -7.91
C SER A 300 3.49 46.08 -7.78
N ALA A 301 4.23 45.30 -8.57
CA ALA A 301 5.69 45.28 -8.58
C ALA A 301 6.28 46.56 -9.20
N THR A 302 6.70 47.49 -8.33
CA THR A 302 7.20 48.80 -8.76
C THR A 302 8.74 48.83 -8.84
N GLN A 303 9.44 47.99 -8.06
CA GLN A 303 10.91 47.96 -8.05
C GLN A 303 11.50 47.01 -9.09
N LYS A 304 12.71 47.33 -9.57
CA LYS A 304 13.44 46.48 -10.54
C LYS A 304 13.73 45.07 -9.97
N LYS A 305 14.04 44.98 -8.67
CA LYS A 305 14.28 43.71 -7.98
C LYS A 305 13.05 42.81 -7.95
N ASP A 306 11.87 43.38 -7.68
CA ASP A 306 10.61 42.64 -7.62
C ASP A 306 10.25 42.05 -8.99
N LYS A 307 10.47 42.81 -10.07
CA LYS A 307 10.24 42.33 -11.44
C LYS A 307 11.19 41.22 -11.85
N GLU A 308 12.46 41.32 -11.45
CA GLU A 308 13.46 40.27 -11.71
C GLU A 308 13.14 39.00 -10.93
N TYR A 309 12.72 39.12 -9.67
CA TYR A 309 12.25 37.99 -8.85
C TYR A 309 11.05 37.28 -9.49
N LEU A 310 9.99 38.01 -9.86
CA LEU A 310 8.80 37.42 -10.50
C LEU A 310 9.12 36.77 -11.84
N SER A 311 10.03 37.36 -12.63
CA SER A 311 10.50 36.77 -13.89
C SER A 311 11.24 35.46 -13.66
N ASN A 312 12.12 35.40 -12.65
CA ASN A 312 12.84 34.19 -12.29
C ASN A 312 11.88 33.11 -11.79
N GLN A 313 10.90 33.50 -10.99
CA GLN A 313 9.92 32.60 -10.42
C GLN A 313 8.98 32.00 -11.48
N LEU A 314 8.57 32.82 -12.45
CA LEU A 314 7.78 32.38 -13.61
C LEU A 314 8.61 31.46 -14.52
N SER A 315 9.90 31.76 -14.70
CA SER A 315 10.80 30.92 -15.49
C SER A 315 11.03 29.56 -14.82
N SER A 316 11.19 29.54 -13.49
CA SER A 316 11.30 28.30 -12.71
C SER A 316 10.03 27.47 -12.79
N ALA A 317 8.86 28.10 -12.62
CA ALA A 317 7.56 27.44 -12.75
C ALA A 317 7.35 26.81 -14.13
N ASN A 318 7.60 27.56 -15.20
CA ASN A 318 7.48 27.07 -16.58
C ASN A 318 8.50 25.96 -16.88
N TRP A 319 9.70 26.04 -16.31
CA TRP A 319 10.70 24.99 -16.45
C TRP A 319 10.24 23.69 -15.78
N LEU A 320 9.67 23.76 -14.58
CA LEU A 320 9.14 22.59 -13.86
C LEU A 320 7.98 21.93 -14.61
N VAL A 321 7.01 22.73 -15.09
CA VAL A 321 5.88 22.19 -15.86
C VAL A 321 6.35 21.53 -17.14
N ARG A 322 7.31 22.15 -17.84
CA ARG A 322 7.90 21.57 -19.05
C ARG A 322 8.70 20.31 -18.78
N SER A 323 9.46 20.25 -17.69
CA SER A 323 10.26 19.07 -17.34
C SER A 323 9.39 17.89 -16.93
N LEU A 324 8.29 18.13 -16.23
CA LEU A 324 7.27 17.11 -15.91
C LEU A 324 6.58 16.57 -17.17
N ASP A 325 6.17 17.44 -18.09
CA ASP A 325 5.59 17.03 -19.38
C ASP A 325 6.60 16.23 -20.22
N GLN A 326 7.86 16.69 -20.28
CA GLN A 326 8.92 15.96 -20.97
C GLN A 326 9.18 14.57 -20.35
N ARG A 327 9.11 14.44 -19.03
CA ARG A 327 9.19 13.14 -18.33
C ARG A 327 8.03 12.24 -18.73
N ALA A 328 6.80 12.73 -18.66
CA ALA A 328 5.61 11.96 -19.05
C ALA A 328 5.74 11.44 -20.50
N GLN A 329 6.10 12.31 -21.44
CA GLN A 329 6.30 11.93 -22.84
C GLN A 329 7.44 10.92 -23.03
N THR A 330 8.53 11.08 -22.29
CA THR A 330 9.68 10.15 -22.35
C THR A 330 9.28 8.77 -21.84
N ILE A 331 8.60 8.69 -20.70
CA ILE A 331 8.09 7.42 -20.13
C ILE A 331 7.14 6.75 -21.12
N LEU A 332 6.21 7.50 -21.73
CA LEU A 332 5.29 6.96 -22.73
C LEU A 332 6.03 6.37 -23.93
N LYS A 333 7.03 7.08 -24.46
CA LYS A 333 7.83 6.62 -25.61
C LYS A 333 8.63 5.37 -25.27
N VAL A 334 9.36 5.39 -24.16
CA VAL A 334 10.15 4.25 -23.67
C VAL A 334 9.26 3.03 -23.44
N ALA A 335 8.12 3.21 -22.76
CA ALA A 335 7.19 2.13 -22.49
C ALA A 335 6.55 1.57 -23.78
N SER A 336 6.23 2.42 -24.75
CA SER A 336 5.70 1.98 -26.05
C SER A 336 6.73 1.15 -26.82
N GLU A 337 7.98 1.61 -26.87
CA GLU A 337 9.08 0.90 -27.54
C GLU A 337 9.37 -0.46 -26.90
N ILE A 338 9.41 -0.51 -25.55
CA ILE A 338 9.59 -1.78 -24.82
C ILE A 338 8.48 -2.77 -25.17
N VAL A 339 7.23 -2.30 -25.25
CA VAL A 339 6.08 -3.14 -25.59
C VAL A 339 6.17 -3.67 -27.02
N GLU A 340 6.62 -2.84 -27.96
CA GLU A 340 6.79 -3.24 -29.37
C GLU A 340 7.90 -4.30 -29.53
N GLN A 341 9.05 -4.08 -28.90
CA GLN A 341 10.17 -5.03 -28.95
C GLN A 341 9.84 -6.36 -28.27
N GLN A 342 9.06 -6.32 -27.18
CA GLN A 342 8.64 -7.47 -26.37
C GLN A 342 7.25 -8.02 -26.74
N ASP A 343 6.70 -7.73 -27.92
CA ASP A 343 5.35 -8.19 -28.30
C ASP A 343 5.22 -9.73 -28.22
N ALA A 344 6.27 -10.47 -28.55
CA ALA A 344 6.29 -11.93 -28.45
C ALA A 344 6.14 -12.43 -26.99
N PHE A 345 6.77 -11.75 -26.03
CA PHE A 345 6.62 -12.04 -24.61
C PHE A 345 5.19 -11.79 -24.14
N PHE A 346 4.60 -10.65 -24.51
CA PHE A 346 3.23 -10.31 -24.10
C PHE A 346 2.16 -11.21 -24.73
N ASN A 347 2.41 -11.77 -25.92
CA ASN A 347 1.47 -12.67 -26.59
C ASN A 347 1.63 -14.15 -26.21
N PHE A 348 2.87 -14.63 -26.00
CA PHE A 348 3.17 -16.06 -25.86
C PHE A 348 3.77 -16.45 -24.49
N GLY A 349 4.07 -15.48 -23.63
CA GLY A 349 4.57 -15.70 -22.27
C GLY A 349 6.09 -15.67 -22.13
N ILE A 350 6.58 -16.04 -20.94
CA ILE A 350 7.96 -15.79 -20.49
C ILE A 350 9.03 -16.49 -21.32
N GLU A 351 8.70 -17.58 -22.02
CA GLU A 351 9.62 -18.31 -22.90
C GLU A 351 10.06 -17.51 -24.13
N PHE A 352 9.29 -16.48 -24.52
CA PHE A 352 9.54 -15.66 -25.71
C PHE A 352 10.15 -14.29 -25.37
N LEU A 353 10.66 -14.13 -24.14
CA LEU A 353 11.32 -12.91 -23.69
C LEU A 353 12.62 -12.69 -24.47
N LYS A 354 12.70 -11.56 -25.17
CA LYS A 354 13.92 -11.18 -25.89
C LYS A 354 14.84 -10.39 -24.96
N PRO A 355 16.14 -10.67 -24.90
CA PRO A 355 17.05 -9.79 -24.18
C PRO A 355 17.09 -8.42 -24.87
N LEU A 356 16.91 -7.34 -24.10
CA LEU A 356 17.02 -5.95 -24.56
C LEU A 356 18.12 -5.25 -23.78
N THR A 357 18.90 -4.41 -24.47
CA THR A 357 19.85 -3.50 -23.82
C THR A 357 19.29 -2.07 -23.81
N LEU A 358 19.70 -1.26 -22.82
CA LEU A 358 19.29 0.15 -22.71
C LEU A 358 19.64 0.94 -23.98
N LYS A 359 20.75 0.57 -24.62
CA LYS A 359 21.22 1.16 -25.86
C LYS A 359 20.24 0.92 -27.02
N ASP A 360 19.66 -0.28 -27.11
CA ASP A 360 18.72 -0.61 -28.20
C ASP A 360 17.48 0.28 -28.15
N ILE A 361 16.95 0.52 -26.94
CA ILE A 361 15.80 1.41 -26.74
C ILE A 361 16.21 2.87 -26.99
N ALA A 362 17.37 3.29 -26.48
CA ALA A 362 17.86 4.66 -26.59
C ALA A 362 18.11 5.09 -28.05
N GLU A 363 18.66 4.20 -28.89
CA GLU A 363 18.88 4.45 -30.32
C GLU A 363 17.56 4.64 -31.09
N GLU A 364 16.51 3.89 -30.76
CA GLU A 364 15.22 3.97 -31.46
C GLU A 364 14.43 5.24 -31.08
N ILE A 365 14.48 5.67 -29.82
CA ILE A 365 13.77 6.87 -29.35
C ILE A 365 14.56 8.18 -29.54
N ASP A 366 15.76 8.14 -30.14
CA ASP A 366 16.70 9.26 -30.31
C ASP A 366 17.04 9.96 -28.98
N MET A 367 17.32 9.17 -27.94
CA MET A 367 17.70 9.67 -26.61
C MET A 367 19.02 9.09 -26.14
N HIS A 368 19.62 9.73 -25.13
CA HIS A 368 20.84 9.22 -24.51
C HIS A 368 20.50 8.06 -23.56
N GLU A 369 21.36 7.04 -23.51
CA GLU A 369 21.19 5.85 -22.65
C GLU A 369 20.90 6.21 -21.17
N SER A 370 21.55 7.26 -20.67
CA SER A 370 21.36 7.77 -19.29
C SER A 370 19.95 8.29 -18.99
N THR A 371 19.14 8.56 -20.01
CA THR A 371 17.75 8.99 -19.87
C THR A 371 16.77 7.83 -19.85
N VAL A 372 17.18 6.65 -20.34
CA VAL A 372 16.37 5.42 -20.38
C VAL A 372 16.63 4.55 -19.14
N SER A 373 17.82 4.68 -18.55
CA SER A 373 18.27 3.91 -17.38
C SER A 373 17.46 4.13 -16.11
#